data_AF-A0A972X9K8-F1
#
_entry.id   AF-A0A972X9K8-F1
#
_cell.length_a   1.000
_cell.length_b   1.000
_cell.length_c   1.000
_cell.angle_alpha   90.00
_cell.angle_beta   90.00
_cell.angle_gamma   90.00
#
_symmetry.space_group_name_H-M   'P 1'
#
loop_
_entity.id
_entity.type
_entity.pdbx_description
1 polymer ?
#
loop_
_entity_poly.entity_id
_entity_poly.type
_entity_poly.pdbx_seq_one_letter_code
_entity_poly.pdbx_strand_id
1 'polypeptide(L)'
;GPKGQAFAIDRDLVPLLADIATLLGPTRSEGRSGPVLLTCHSPRWHQRHLRDTLAAAFPGRRTESGPLTCTDSAGRTLSLGDFARLPPL
;
A
#
# COMPACT_ATOMS: atom_id res chain seq x y z
N GLY A 1 1.14 -16.57 5.10
CA GLY A 1 2.57 -16.87 4.85
C GLY A 1 2.67 -18.19 4.12
N PRO A 2 3.77 -18.44 3.38
CA PRO A 2 3.97 -19.71 2.68
C PRO A 2 3.83 -20.88 3.65
N LYS A 3 3.14 -21.94 3.22
CA LYS A 3 3.00 -23.21 3.96
C LYS A 3 2.28 -23.11 5.33
N GLY A 4 1.19 -22.34 5.40
CA GLY A 4 0.33 -22.29 6.59
C GLY A 4 0.81 -21.35 7.71
N GLN A 5 1.87 -20.58 7.47
CA GLN A 5 2.34 -19.59 8.44
C GLN A 5 1.41 -18.36 8.50
N ALA A 6 1.12 -17.86 9.70
CA ALA A 6 0.38 -16.62 9.88
C ALA A 6 1.15 -15.43 9.27
N PHE A 7 0.45 -14.57 8.53
CA PHE A 7 1.02 -13.33 8.03
C PHE A 7 1.23 -12.36 9.19
N ALA A 8 2.41 -11.76 9.25
CA ALA A 8 2.74 -10.69 10.19
C ALA A 8 3.24 -9.49 9.37
N ILE A 9 2.49 -8.39 9.37
CA ILE A 9 2.76 -7.21 8.54
C ILE A 9 4.19 -6.67 8.68
N ASP A 10 4.71 -6.63 9.90
CA ASP A 10 6.07 -6.14 10.19
C ASP A 10 7.16 -6.97 9.52
N ARG A 11 6.90 -8.27 9.29
CA ARG A 11 7.84 -9.21 8.68
C ARG A 11 7.60 -9.39 7.19
N ASP A 12 6.34 -9.46 6.79
CA ASP A 12 5.94 -10.02 5.51
C ASP A 12 5.55 -8.97 4.46
N LEU A 13 5.27 -7.72 4.85
CA LEU A 13 4.81 -6.70 3.89
C LEU A 13 5.90 -6.31 2.89
N VAL A 14 7.14 -6.10 3.35
CA VAL A 14 8.24 -5.67 2.48
C VAL A 14 8.58 -6.73 1.42
N PRO A 15 8.76 -8.03 1.77
CA PRO A 15 8.94 -9.08 0.77
C PRO A 15 7.78 -9.15 -0.23
N LEU A 16 6.54 -9.06 0.27
CA LEU A 16 5.35 -9.07 -0.60
C LEU A 16 5.38 -7.92 -1.62
N LEU A 17 5.74 -6.71 -1.19
CA LEU A 17 5.82 -5.56 -2.09
C LEU A 17 6.93 -5.70 -3.13
N ALA A 18 8.06 -6.33 -2.78
CA ALA A 18 9.12 -6.63 -3.73
C ALA A 18 8.67 -7.64 -4.81
N ASP A 19 7.92 -8.66 -4.40
CA ASP A 19 7.34 -9.63 -5.34
C ASP A 19 6.32 -8.95 -6.26
N ILE A 20 5.45 -8.10 -5.72
CA ILE A 20 4.50 -7.31 -6.51
C ILE A 20 5.23 -6.36 -7.46
N ALA A 21 6.29 -5.67 -7.01
CA ALA A 21 7.09 -4.80 -7.88
C ALA A 21 7.75 -5.57 -9.04
N THR A 22 8.16 -6.81 -8.79
CA THR A 22 8.69 -7.71 -9.83
C THR A 22 7.61 -8.10 -10.84
N LEU A 23 6.40 -8.44 -10.36
CA LEU A 23 5.26 -8.79 -11.21
C LEU A 23 4.71 -7.61 -12.02
N LEU A 24 4.68 -6.43 -11.39
CA LEU A 24 4.24 -5.15 -11.98
C LEU A 24 5.38 -4.39 -12.67
N GLY A 25 6.57 -5.00 -12.77
CA GLY A 25 7.73 -4.47 -13.47
C GLY A 25 7.36 -4.06 -14.90
N PRO A 26 8.25 -3.39 -15.64
CA PRO A 26 7.91 -2.78 -16.93
C PRO A 26 7.39 -3.86 -17.88
N THR A 27 6.06 -3.96 -18.00
CA THR A 27 5.42 -4.83 -18.97
C THR A 27 5.90 -4.35 -20.32
N ARG A 28 6.81 -5.14 -20.90
CA ARG A 28 7.62 -4.88 -22.10
C ARG A 28 6.84 -4.59 -23.38
N SER A 29 5.54 -4.31 -23.29
CA SER A 29 4.70 -4.08 -24.46
C SER A 29 4.05 -2.71 -24.50
N GLU A 30 3.68 -2.04 -23.39
CA GLU A 30 2.96 -0.74 -23.51
C GLU A 30 3.13 0.23 -22.31
N GLY A 31 4.34 0.48 -21.80
CA GLY A 31 4.66 1.70 -21.00
C GLY A 31 3.82 2.09 -19.77
N ARG A 32 2.82 1.29 -19.37
CA ARG A 32 1.83 1.60 -18.34
C ARG A 32 2.02 0.69 -17.15
N SER A 33 2.56 1.25 -16.05
CA SER A 33 2.56 0.57 -14.76
C SER A 33 1.21 0.81 -14.08
N GLY A 34 0.49 -0.27 -13.75
CA GLY A 34 -0.84 -0.21 -13.16
C GLY A 34 -0.87 0.47 -11.79
N PRO A 35 -2.07 0.83 -11.29
CA PRO A 35 -2.23 1.40 -9.97
C PRO A 35 -1.90 0.36 -8.88
N VAL A 36 -1.39 0.83 -7.75
CA VAL A 36 -1.17 0.02 -6.54
C VAL A 36 -1.82 0.72 -5.36
N LEU A 37 -2.57 0.00 -4.53
CA LEU A 37 -3.21 0.52 -3.33
C LEU A 37 -2.87 -0.38 -2.14
N LEU A 38 -2.33 0.23 -1.09
CA LEU A 38 -2.18 -0.36 0.23
C LEU A 38 -3.17 0.29 1.18
N THR A 39 -3.89 -0.53 1.93
CA THR A 39 -4.70 -0.09 3.07
C THR A 39 -4.26 -0.86 4.31
N CYS A 40 -4.28 -0.21 5.47
CA CYS A 40 -3.86 -0.83 6.71
C CYS A 40 -4.65 -0.32 7.92
N HIS A 41 -4.94 -1.23 8.85
CA HIS A 41 -5.57 -0.94 10.15
C HIS A 41 -4.62 -1.22 11.34
N SER A 42 -3.36 -1.56 11.06
CA SER A 42 -2.38 -1.89 12.12
C SER A 42 -1.85 -0.60 12.77
N PRO A 43 -1.87 -0.46 14.11
CA PRO A 43 -1.55 0.80 14.80
C PRO A 43 -0.16 1.41 14.54
N ARG A 44 0.81 0.62 14.04
CA ARG A 44 2.19 1.06 13.71
C ARG A 44 2.41 1.32 12.22
N TRP A 45 1.40 1.08 11.39
CA TRP A 45 1.47 1.21 9.94
C TRP A 45 0.58 2.35 9.47
N HIS A 46 0.89 3.56 9.96
CA HIS A 46 0.19 4.77 9.57
C HIS A 46 0.63 5.24 8.17
N GLN A 47 -0.16 6.13 7.55
CA GLN A 47 0.02 6.65 6.19
C GLN A 47 1.47 6.97 5.77
N ARG A 48 2.28 7.62 6.64
CA ARG A 48 3.68 7.96 6.32
C ARG A 48 4.56 6.71 6.17
N HIS A 49 4.41 5.73 7.05
CA HIS A 49 5.17 4.49 7.00
C HIS A 49 4.76 3.68 5.76
N LEU A 50 3.45 3.56 5.51
CA LEU A 50 2.93 2.93 4.28
C LEU A 50 3.47 3.58 3.02
N ARG A 51 3.48 4.92 2.96
CA ARG A 51 4.02 5.70 1.84
C ARG A 51 5.49 5.38 1.61
N ASP A 52 6.30 5.44 2.66
CA ASP A 52 7.75 5.26 2.56
C ASP A 52 8.09 3.83 2.13
N THR A 53 7.36 2.84 2.67
CA THR A 53 7.50 1.43 2.27
C THR A 53 7.08 1.22 0.82
N LEU A 54 5.97 1.81 0.37
CA LEU A 54 5.50 1.69 -1.01
C LEU A 54 6.44 2.39 -2.00
N ALA A 55 6.93 3.58 -1.66
CA ALA A 55 7.88 4.32 -2.47
C ALA A 55 9.23 3.60 -2.60
N ALA A 56 9.68 2.90 -1.55
CA ALA A 56 10.89 2.09 -1.61
C ALA A 56 10.74 0.88 -2.56
N ALA A 57 9.55 0.26 -2.60
CA ALA A 57 9.28 -0.87 -3.50
C ALA A 57 9.08 -0.43 -4.97
N PHE A 58 8.64 0.81 -5.22
CA PHE A 58 8.38 1.34 -6.54
C PHE A 58 9.12 2.67 -6.76
N PRO A 59 10.46 2.65 -6.87
CA PRO A 59 11.25 3.85 -6.99
C PRO A 59 10.88 4.65 -8.24
N GLY A 60 10.84 5.99 -8.09
CA GLY A 60 10.50 6.91 -9.17
C GLY A 60 9.00 7.06 -9.46
N ARG A 61 8.11 6.28 -8.81
CA ARG A 61 6.66 6.48 -8.93
C ARG A 61 6.15 7.44 -7.86
N ARG A 62 5.31 8.40 -8.29
CA ARG A 62 4.62 9.31 -7.36
C ARG A 62 3.73 8.49 -6.43
N THR A 63 3.94 8.66 -5.12
CA THR A 63 3.16 7.97 -4.09
C THR A 63 2.30 8.97 -3.34
N GLU A 64 1.02 8.65 -3.17
CA GLU A 64 0.09 9.40 -2.32
C GLU A 64 -0.24 8.59 -1.07
N SER A 65 -0.60 9.27 0.02
CA SER A 65 -1.02 8.60 1.26
C SER A 65 -1.97 9.48 2.05
N GLY A 66 -2.81 8.87 2.87
CA GLY A 66 -3.80 9.58 3.65
C GLY A 66 -4.44 8.69 4.72
N PRO A 67 -5.16 9.27 5.69
CA PRO A 67 -6.06 8.50 6.52
C PRO A 67 -7.25 8.00 5.67
N LEU A 68 -7.77 6.83 6.02
CA LEU A 68 -9.07 6.35 5.57
C LEU A 68 -10.08 6.73 6.65
N THR A 69 -11.09 7.53 6.30
CA THR A 69 -12.14 7.94 7.23
C THR A 69 -13.51 7.76 6.61
N CYS A 70 -14.52 7.57 7.47
CA CYS A 70 -15.92 7.70 7.09
C CYS A 70 -16.65 8.62 8.05
N THR A 71 -17.73 9.24 7.58
CA THR A 71 -18.61 10.07 8.40
C THR A 71 -19.90 9.31 8.63
N ASP A 72 -20.30 9.15 9.88
CA ASP A 72 -21.58 8.51 10.21
C ASP A 72 -22.76 9.48 10.04
N SER A 73 -23.98 8.99 10.23
CA SER A 73 -25.20 9.80 10.12
C SER A 73 -25.32 10.91 11.18
N ALA A 74 -24.51 10.88 12.24
CA ALA A 74 -24.44 11.90 13.27
C ALA A 74 -23.32 12.94 13.00
N GLY A 75 -22.61 12.83 11.87
CA GLY A 75 -21.52 13.74 11.51
C GLY A 75 -20.19 13.42 12.18
N ARG A 76 -20.06 12.27 12.88
CA ARG A 76 -18.80 11.87 13.51
C ARG A 76 -17.86 11.25 12.48
N THR A 77 -16.60 11.68 12.49
CA THR A 77 -15.55 11.07 11.67
C THR A 77 -14.98 9.83 12.37
N LEU A 78 -15.10 8.68 11.73
CA LEU A 78 -14.52 7.41 12.17
C LEU A 78 -13.24 7.14 11.40
N SER A 79 -12.17 6.79 12.12
CA SER A 79 -10.92 6.32 11.50
C SER A 79 -11.09 4.87 11.07
N LEU A 80 -10.83 4.62 9.80
CA LEU A 80 -10.81 3.30 9.17
C LEU A 80 -9.38 2.88 8.80
N GLY A 81 -8.36 3.46 9.44
CA GLY A 81 -6.96 3.18 9.16
C GLY A 81 -6.33 4.17 8.18
N ASP A 82 -5.37 3.70 7.41
CA ASP A 82 -4.55 4.53 6.53
C ASP A 82 -4.34 3.87 5.16
N PHE A 83 -3.99 4.68 4.16
CA PHE A 83 -3.62 4.20 2.84
C PHE A 83 -2.31 4.78 2.33
N ALA A 84 -1.70 4.07 1.39
CA ALA A 84 -0.73 4.59 0.44
C ALA A 84 -1.04 4.05 -0.96
N ARG A 85 -0.88 4.86 -2.01
CA ARG A 85 -1.20 4.45 -3.38
C ARG A 85 -0.23 5.01 -4.41
N LEU A 86 -0.06 4.23 -5.48
CA LEU A 86 0.54 4.65 -6.74
C LEU A 86 -0.60 4.88 -7.74
N PRO A 87 -0.81 6.11 -8.24
CA PRO A 87 -1.78 6.35 -9.29
C PRO A 87 -1.31 5.74 -10.61
N PRO A 88 -2.23 5.56 -11.59
CA PRO A 88 -1.85 5.25 -12.97
C PRO A 88 -0.85 6.27 -13.53
N LEU A 89 0.06 5.81 -14.38
CA LEU A 89 0.95 6.67 -15.18
C LEU A 89 0.20 7.34 -16.33
#